data_AF-A0A919G0X5-F1
#
_entry.id   AF-A0A919G0X5-F1
#
_cell.length_a   1.000
_cell.length_b   1.000
_cell.length_c   1.000
_cell.angle_alpha   90.00
_cell.angle_beta   90.00
_cell.angle_gamma   90.00
#
_symmetry.space_group_name_H-M   'P 1'
#
loop_
_entity.id
_entity.type
_entity.pdbx_description
1 polymer ?
#
loop_
_entity_poly.entity_id
_entity_poly.type
_entity_poly.pdbx_seq_one_letter_code
_entity_poly.pdbx_strand_id
1 'polypeptide(L)'
;MIDEITGAKSDIQLGWDYREFPPRMLEIGLVLDPRDAVANKMGALWSRGEVRDYIDIDTVLESGRFSRADVLELADQIEAMPLDRGILAERFRQIALRPADVFVQYHVGSVQRIAIVEQFLDWADDVDPAVVR
;
A
#
# COMPACT_ATOMS: atom_id res chain seq x y z
N MET A 1 -25.37 -0.16 4.24
CA MET A 1 -26.35 0.60 5.05
C MET A 1 -26.51 1.97 4.41
N ILE A 2 -27.72 2.49 4.27
CA ILE A 2 -27.97 3.85 3.76
C ILE A 2 -28.43 4.67 4.96
N ASP A 3 -27.75 5.78 5.21
CA ASP A 3 -28.17 6.79 6.18
C ASP A 3 -29.35 7.57 5.59
N GLU A 4 -30.52 7.50 6.23
CA GLU A 4 -31.76 8.07 5.70
C GLU A 4 -31.76 9.61 5.69
N ILE A 5 -30.89 10.26 6.46
CA ILE A 5 -30.82 11.72 6.59
C ILE A 5 -29.90 12.31 5.52
N THR A 6 -28.76 11.68 5.30
CA THR A 6 -27.70 12.16 4.39
C THR A 6 -27.76 11.49 3.02
N GLY A 7 -28.45 10.35 2.90
CA GLY A 7 -28.39 9.48 1.73
C GLY A 7 -27.04 8.77 1.57
N ALA A 8 -26.12 8.93 2.53
CA ALA A 8 -24.79 8.33 2.47
C ALA A 8 -24.90 6.80 2.59
N LYS A 9 -24.17 6.10 1.72
CA LYS A 9 -24.06 4.64 1.79
C LYS A 9 -22.73 4.24 2.42
N SER A 10 -22.79 3.32 3.36
CA SER A 10 -21.61 2.68 3.94
C SER A 10 -21.69 1.17 3.75
N ASP A 11 -20.56 0.59 3.35
CA ASP A 11 -20.38 -0.85 3.26
C ASP A 11 -19.44 -1.30 4.38
N ILE A 12 -19.79 -2.42 5.03
CA ILE A 12 -18.99 -3.02 6.10
C ILE A 12 -18.45 -4.34 5.60
N GLN A 13 -17.13 -4.49 5.63
CA GLN A 13 -16.45 -5.74 5.33
C GLN A 13 -15.83 -6.29 6.61
N LEU A 14 -16.09 -7.56 6.88
CA LEU A 14 -15.52 -8.30 8.00
C LEU A 14 -14.62 -9.40 7.44
N GLY A 15 -13.38 -9.43 7.87
CA GLY A 15 -12.39 -10.43 7.48
C GLY A 15 -11.59 -10.87 8.71
N TRP A 16 -11.10 -12.10 8.66
CA TRP A 16 -10.05 -12.54 9.58
C TRP A 16 -8.72 -12.09 9.01
N ASP A 17 -7.94 -11.38 9.82
CA ASP A 17 -6.70 -10.76 9.39
C ASP A 17 -5.58 -11.17 10.35
N TYR A 18 -4.37 -11.39 9.82
CA TYR A 18 -3.21 -11.63 10.66
C TYR A 18 -2.82 -10.34 11.37
N ARG A 19 -2.45 -10.43 12.66
CA ARG A 19 -2.08 -9.27 13.47
C ARG A 19 -0.97 -9.68 14.42
N GLU A 20 0.16 -8.99 14.33
CA GLU A 20 1.30 -9.22 15.21
C GLU A 20 1.23 -8.31 16.44
N PHE A 21 0.70 -7.10 16.28
CA PHE A 21 0.76 -6.07 17.32
C PHE A 21 -0.59 -5.85 18.03
N PRO A 22 -0.56 -5.43 19.32
CA PRO A 22 -1.79 -5.10 20.02
C PRO A 22 -2.50 -3.91 19.34
N PRO A 23 -3.84 -3.88 19.33
CA PRO A 23 -4.59 -2.79 18.72
C PRO A 23 -4.28 -1.46 19.41
N ARG A 24 -4.29 -0.38 18.64
CA ARG A 24 -4.04 0.98 19.12
C ARG A 24 -5.35 1.62 19.55
N MET A 25 -5.36 2.26 20.73
CA MET A 25 -6.51 3.06 21.18
C MET A 25 -6.44 4.46 20.55
N LEU A 26 -7.49 4.86 19.85
CA LEU A 26 -7.75 6.23 19.41
C LEU A 26 -9.06 6.74 20.05
N GLU A 27 -9.40 8.02 19.85
CA GLU A 27 -10.66 8.59 20.35
C GLU A 27 -11.92 7.85 19.84
N ILE A 28 -11.82 7.26 18.64
CA ILE A 28 -12.87 6.45 18.03
C ILE A 28 -12.88 4.98 18.52
N GLY A 29 -11.98 4.61 19.43
CA GLY A 29 -11.84 3.26 19.97
C GLY A 29 -10.60 2.50 19.46
N LEU A 30 -10.65 1.17 19.56
CA LEU A 30 -9.56 0.29 19.13
C LEU A 30 -9.48 0.23 17.60
N VAL A 31 -8.31 0.54 17.07
CA VAL A 31 -7.98 0.42 15.65
C VAL A 31 -6.76 -0.48 15.46
N LEU A 32 -6.50 -0.87 14.21
CA LEU A 32 -5.33 -1.66 13.85
C LEU A 32 -4.03 -0.91 14.21
N ASP A 33 -2.99 -1.61 14.68
CA ASP A 33 -1.70 -0.96 14.85
C ASP A 33 -1.16 -0.52 13.49
N PRO A 34 -0.51 0.66 13.38
CA PRO A 34 0.00 1.13 12.11
C PRO A 34 0.95 0.15 11.41
N ARG A 35 1.71 -0.66 12.15
CA ARG A 35 2.63 -1.65 11.55
C ARG A 35 1.88 -2.77 10.81
N ASP A 36 0.84 -3.33 11.45
CA ASP A 36 -0.02 -4.32 10.80
C ASP A 36 -0.74 -3.69 9.59
N ALA A 37 -1.20 -2.43 9.72
CA ALA A 37 -1.85 -1.73 8.61
C ALA A 37 -0.91 -1.54 7.41
N VAL A 38 0.33 -1.14 7.64
CA VAL A 38 1.37 -0.99 6.61
C VAL A 38 1.68 -2.33 5.95
N ALA A 39 1.87 -3.38 6.75
CA ALA A 39 2.13 -4.73 6.26
C ALA A 39 1.00 -5.20 5.32
N ASN A 40 -0.27 -5.04 5.74
CA ASN A 40 -1.44 -5.44 4.94
C ASN A 40 -1.57 -4.65 3.64
N LYS A 41 -1.20 -3.36 3.65
CA LYS A 41 -1.16 -2.56 2.41
C LYS A 41 -0.07 -3.02 1.47
N MET A 42 1.08 -3.41 1.99
CA MET A 42 2.19 -3.90 1.18
C MET A 42 1.87 -5.29 0.58
N GLY A 43 1.29 -6.21 1.37
CA GLY A 43 0.82 -7.52 0.87
C GLY A 43 -0.29 -7.37 -0.18
N ALA A 44 -1.20 -6.43 0.01
CA ALA A 44 -2.19 -6.04 -1.00
C ALA A 44 -1.56 -5.52 -2.30
N LEU A 45 -0.58 -4.61 -2.19
CA LEU A 45 0.14 -4.08 -3.34
C LEU A 45 0.84 -5.22 -4.10
N TRP A 46 1.57 -6.08 -3.39
CA TRP A 46 2.27 -7.21 -3.99
C TRP A 46 1.32 -8.17 -4.73
N SER A 47 0.21 -8.54 -4.08
CA SER A 47 -0.73 -9.53 -4.62
C SER A 47 -1.55 -9.02 -5.81
N ARG A 48 -2.20 -7.85 -5.70
CA ARG A 48 -3.12 -7.31 -6.73
C ARG A 48 -2.63 -6.05 -7.44
N GLY A 49 -1.85 -5.20 -6.77
CA GLY A 49 -1.31 -3.96 -7.34
C GLY A 49 -2.36 -3.01 -7.90
N GLU A 50 -3.38 -2.68 -7.11
CA GLU A 50 -4.33 -1.63 -7.47
C GLU A 50 -3.72 -0.25 -7.20
N VAL A 51 -4.10 0.76 -7.99
CA VAL A 51 -3.53 2.13 -7.88
C VAL A 51 -3.61 2.70 -6.47
N ARG A 52 -4.71 2.44 -5.75
CA ARG A 52 -4.87 2.86 -4.34
C ARG A 52 -3.81 2.27 -3.41
N ASP A 53 -3.36 1.05 -3.67
CA ASP A 53 -2.38 0.37 -2.80
C ASP A 53 -1.00 1.05 -2.95
N TYR A 54 -0.65 1.53 -4.15
CA TYR A 54 0.54 2.37 -4.37
C TYR A 54 0.43 3.71 -3.65
N ILE A 55 -0.72 4.39 -3.76
CA ILE A 55 -0.96 5.67 -3.08
C ILE A 55 -0.85 5.52 -1.56
N ASP A 56 -1.43 4.46 -1.01
CA ASP A 56 -1.38 4.18 0.43
C ASP A 56 0.06 3.95 0.90
N ILE A 57 0.86 3.15 0.18
CA ILE A 57 2.26 2.90 0.52
C ILE A 57 3.14 4.15 0.31
N ASP A 58 2.91 4.92 -0.74
CA ASP A 58 3.59 6.19 -0.96
C ASP A 58 3.32 7.16 0.20
N THR A 59 2.06 7.30 0.62
CA THR A 59 1.67 8.12 1.79
C THR A 59 2.36 7.66 3.08
N VAL A 60 2.51 6.34 3.27
CA VAL A 60 3.24 5.75 4.40
C VAL A 60 4.71 6.19 4.37
N LEU A 61 5.37 6.17 3.21
CA LEU A 61 6.76 6.59 3.05
C LEU A 61 6.90 8.11 3.21
N GLU A 62 6.02 8.91 2.60
CA GLU A 62 5.99 10.38 2.72
C GLU A 62 5.81 10.84 4.17
N SER A 63 5.13 10.04 5.01
CA SER A 63 4.99 10.34 6.43
C SER A 63 6.32 10.36 7.20
N GLY A 64 7.38 9.77 6.65
CA GLY A 64 8.71 9.65 7.27
C GLY A 64 8.75 8.71 8.48
N ARG A 65 7.63 8.06 8.83
CA ARG A 65 7.53 7.14 9.99
C ARG A 65 8.04 5.74 9.67
N PHE A 66 8.08 5.38 8.39
CA PHE A 66 8.51 4.09 7.88
C PHE A 66 9.43 4.31 6.68
N SER A 67 10.56 3.63 6.67
CA SER A 67 11.43 3.52 5.50
C SER A 67 10.96 2.40 4.56
N ARG A 68 11.47 2.40 3.32
CA ARG A 68 11.27 1.28 2.38
C ARG A 68 11.64 -0.07 3.01
N ALA A 69 12.74 -0.12 3.76
CA ALA A 69 13.19 -1.33 4.44
C ALA A 69 12.19 -1.78 5.52
N ASP A 70 11.70 -0.85 6.35
CA ASP A 70 10.71 -1.16 7.39
C ASP A 70 9.43 -1.75 6.78
N VAL A 71 8.95 -1.18 5.67
CA VAL A 71 7.75 -1.67 4.98
C VAL A 71 7.93 -3.11 4.47
N LEU A 72 9.09 -3.42 3.89
CA LEU A 72 9.39 -4.77 3.39
C LEU A 72 9.54 -5.78 4.52
N GLU A 73 10.18 -5.40 5.63
CA GLU A 73 10.34 -6.26 6.81
C GLU A 73 8.98 -6.60 7.43
N LEU A 74 8.12 -5.59 7.62
CA LEU A 74 6.77 -5.78 8.16
C LEU A 74 5.92 -6.68 7.26
N ALA A 75 6.01 -6.50 5.94
CA ALA A 75 5.26 -7.33 5.00
C ALA A 75 5.74 -8.79 4.99
N ASP A 76 7.04 -9.04 5.08
CA ASP A 76 7.59 -10.39 5.15
C ASP A 76 7.20 -11.14 6.42
N GLN A 77 6.96 -10.43 7.53
CA GLN A 77 6.59 -11.02 8.81
C GLN A 77 5.15 -11.56 8.82
N ILE A 78 4.24 -10.95 8.06
CA ILE A 78 2.82 -11.32 8.07
C ILE A 78 2.44 -12.37 7.02
N GLU A 79 3.25 -12.49 5.95
CA GLU A 79 3.01 -13.46 4.89
C GLU A 79 3.56 -14.84 5.28
N ALA A 80 2.90 -15.91 4.80
CA ALA A 80 3.35 -17.27 5.08
C ALA A 80 4.75 -17.58 4.51
N MET A 81 5.14 -16.85 3.47
CA MET A 81 6.47 -16.84 2.89
C MET A 81 6.88 -15.38 2.64
N PRO A 82 8.17 -15.02 2.80
CA PRO A 82 8.66 -13.70 2.44
C PRO A 82 8.27 -13.34 1.00
N LEU A 83 8.00 -12.06 0.74
CA LEU A 83 7.59 -11.62 -0.59
C LEU A 83 8.73 -11.88 -1.59
N ASP A 84 8.42 -12.55 -2.69
CA ASP A 84 9.37 -12.69 -3.79
C ASP A 84 9.72 -11.30 -4.34
N ARG A 85 10.99 -10.93 -4.21
CA ARG A 85 11.51 -9.59 -4.57
C ARG A 85 11.47 -9.33 -6.07
N GLY A 86 11.67 -10.35 -6.91
CA GLY A 86 11.56 -10.20 -8.37
C GLY A 86 10.12 -9.95 -8.81
N ILE A 87 9.17 -10.72 -8.25
CA ILE A 87 7.73 -10.48 -8.48
C ILE A 87 7.33 -9.11 -7.95
N LEU A 88 7.86 -8.70 -6.80
CA LEU A 88 7.57 -7.40 -6.21
C LEU A 88 8.09 -6.24 -7.08
N ALA A 89 9.32 -6.33 -7.56
CA ALA A 89 9.89 -5.31 -8.45
C ALA A 89 9.11 -5.20 -9.76
N GLU A 90 8.73 -6.33 -10.36
CA GLU A 90 7.85 -6.32 -11.54
C GLU A 90 6.49 -5.67 -11.21
N ARG A 91 5.94 -5.96 -10.03
CA ARG A 91 4.71 -5.32 -9.58
C ARG A 91 4.88 -3.81 -9.49
N PHE A 92 5.95 -3.32 -8.85
CA PHE A 92 6.28 -1.90 -8.79
C PHE A 92 6.38 -1.25 -10.17
N ARG A 93 7.02 -1.91 -11.15
CA ARG A 93 7.15 -1.40 -12.53
C ARG A 93 5.81 -1.21 -13.25
N GLN A 94 4.79 -2.01 -12.89
CA GLN A 94 3.47 -1.91 -13.53
C GLN A 94 2.73 -0.59 -13.25
N ILE A 95 3.11 0.17 -12.22
CA ILE A 95 2.47 1.46 -11.93
C ILE A 95 2.62 2.46 -13.10
N ALA A 96 3.73 2.39 -13.84
CA ALA A 96 4.00 3.24 -15.00
C ALA A 96 3.00 3.01 -16.14
N LEU A 97 2.39 1.82 -16.20
CA LEU A 97 1.39 1.46 -17.21
C LEU A 97 -0.02 1.93 -16.83
N ARG A 98 -0.24 2.42 -15.61
CA ARG A 98 -1.57 2.81 -15.14
C ARG A 98 -1.98 4.17 -15.72
N PRO A 99 -3.18 4.28 -16.31
CA PRO A 99 -3.63 5.51 -16.95
C PRO A 99 -3.91 6.60 -15.89
N ALA A 100 -3.77 7.86 -16.29
CA ALA A 100 -3.83 8.99 -15.35
C ALA A 100 -5.23 9.21 -14.73
N ASP A 101 -6.29 8.85 -15.45
CA ASP A 101 -7.68 8.96 -15.00
C ASP A 101 -7.98 8.12 -13.75
N VAL A 102 -7.34 6.96 -13.60
CA VAL A 102 -7.48 6.12 -12.41
C VAL A 102 -6.93 6.82 -11.16
N PHE A 103 -5.86 7.63 -11.27
CA PHE A 103 -5.32 8.40 -10.15
C PHE A 103 -6.24 9.58 -9.77
N VAL A 104 -6.88 10.20 -10.76
CA VAL A 104 -7.83 11.31 -10.53
C VAL A 104 -9.02 10.88 -9.68
N GLN A 105 -9.45 9.61 -9.78
CA GLN A 105 -10.50 9.04 -8.92
C GLN A 105 -10.13 9.07 -7.43
N TYR A 106 -8.83 9.09 -7.11
CA TYR A 106 -8.29 9.20 -5.76
C TYR A 106 -7.78 10.62 -5.44
N HIS A 107 -8.19 11.61 -6.22
CA HIS A 107 -7.76 13.02 -6.10
C HIS A 107 -6.24 13.23 -6.24
N VAL A 108 -5.55 12.31 -6.90
CA VAL A 108 -4.12 12.41 -7.17
C VAL A 108 -3.91 13.12 -8.51
N GLY A 109 -3.30 14.32 -8.45
CA GLY A 109 -2.98 15.14 -9.62
C GLY A 109 -1.77 14.65 -10.41
N SER A 110 -1.50 15.27 -11.55
CA SER A 110 -0.41 14.85 -12.46
C SER A 110 0.98 14.88 -11.81
N VAL A 111 1.29 15.92 -11.04
CA VAL A 111 2.58 16.06 -10.35
C VAL A 111 2.77 14.95 -9.32
N GLN A 112 1.77 14.72 -8.47
CA GLN A 112 1.82 13.66 -7.45
C GLN A 112 1.86 12.26 -8.09
N ARG A 113 1.13 12.04 -9.18
CA ARG A 113 1.24 10.78 -9.95
C ARG A 113 2.65 10.53 -10.45
N ILE A 114 3.34 11.56 -10.99
CA ILE A 114 4.72 11.43 -11.46
C ILE A 114 5.63 11.02 -10.30
N ALA A 115 5.52 11.70 -9.15
CA ALA A 115 6.31 11.38 -7.96
C ALA A 115 6.09 9.93 -7.49
N ILE A 116 4.83 9.48 -7.42
CA ILE A 116 4.49 8.09 -7.06
C ILE A 116 5.13 7.11 -8.05
N VAL A 117 4.98 7.36 -9.37
CA VAL A 117 5.55 6.46 -10.39
C VAL A 117 7.07 6.40 -10.27
N GLU A 118 7.75 7.55 -10.14
CA GLU A 118 9.20 7.61 -9.99
C GLU A 118 9.67 6.89 -8.71
N GLN A 119 8.99 7.11 -7.58
CA GLN A 119 9.27 6.45 -6.30
C GLN A 119 9.24 4.92 -6.42
N PHE A 120 8.24 4.36 -7.10
CA PHE A 120 8.13 2.91 -7.25
C PHE A 120 9.06 2.33 -8.31
N LEU A 121 9.38 3.07 -9.38
CA LEU A 121 10.37 2.62 -10.37
C LEU A 121 11.77 2.57 -9.74
N ASP A 122 12.16 3.62 -9.02
CA ASP A 122 13.41 3.68 -8.26
C ASP A 122 13.48 2.54 -7.23
N TRP A 123 12.37 2.31 -6.50
CA TRP A 123 12.32 1.21 -5.54
C TRP A 123 12.36 -0.18 -6.21
N ALA A 124 11.80 -0.34 -7.41
CA ALA A 124 11.90 -1.59 -8.15
C ALA A 124 13.36 -1.93 -8.49
N ASP A 125 14.15 -0.92 -8.85
CA ASP A 125 15.57 -1.08 -9.18
C ASP A 125 16.43 -1.29 -7.93
N ASP A 126 16.04 -0.77 -6.77
CA ASP A 126 16.67 -1.12 -5.49
C ASP A 126 16.44 -2.59 -5.10
N VAL A 127 15.22 -3.09 -5.32
CA VAL A 127 14.77 -4.41 -4.86
C VAL A 127 15.21 -5.54 -5.81
N ASP A 128 15.17 -5.29 -7.10
CA ASP A 128 15.65 -6.18 -8.15
C ASP A 128 16.52 -5.36 -9.11
N PRO A 129 17.76 -5.02 -8.67
CA PRO A 129 18.69 -4.30 -9.52
C PRO A 129 18.90 -5.16 -10.75
N ALA A 130 18.70 -4.55 -11.92
CA ALA A 130 18.94 -5.22 -13.18
C ALA A 130 20.38 -5.75 -13.19
N VAL A 131 20.55 -7.03 -12.83
CA VAL A 131 21.76 -7.76 -13.17
C VAL A 131 21.76 -7.71 -14.67
N VAL A 132 22.72 -7.00 -15.26
CA VAL A 132 23.02 -7.06 -16.69
C VAL A 132 23.03 -8.54 -17.07
N ARG A 133 21.93 -9.03 -17.65
CA ARG A 133 21.75 -10.40 -18.13
C ARG A 133 22.08 -10.42 -19.60
#